data_AF-A0A7U6QMW6-F1
#
_entry.id   AF-A0A7U6QMW6-F1
#
_cell.length_a   1.000
_cell.length_b   1.000
_cell.length_c   1.000
_cell.angle_alpha   90.00
_cell.angle_beta   90.00
_cell.angle_gamma   90.00
#
_symmetry.space_group_name_H-M   'P 1'
#
loop_
_entity.id
_entity.type
_entity.pdbx_description
1 polymer ?
#
loop_
_entity_poly.entity_id
_entity_poly.type
_entity_poly.pdbx_seq_one_letter_code
_entity_poly.pdbx_strand_id
1 'polypeptide(L)'
;MHRFAAAGAAIRYEVMHEETAGEILALDIAIPRNTLDWLENLPESITQHLEKKLYYGHFFCYVFHQDYILKRAVMPSRSKR
;
A
#
# COMPACT_ATOMS: atom_id res chain seq x y z
N MET A 1 -3.19 -6.58 -19.37
CA MET A 1 -3.19 -5.10 -19.35
C MET A 1 -3.63 -4.50 -18.00
N HIS A 2 -3.96 -5.29 -16.97
CA HIS A 2 -4.50 -4.79 -15.68
C HIS A 2 -3.45 -4.35 -14.64
N ARG A 3 -2.19 -4.80 -14.75
CA ARG A 3 -1.13 -4.48 -13.75
C ARG A 3 -0.86 -2.99 -13.59
N PHE A 4 -0.94 -2.23 -14.68
CA PHE A 4 -0.70 -0.79 -14.68
C PHE A 4 -1.87 0.00 -14.10
N ALA A 5 -3.07 -0.61 -14.04
CA ALA A 5 -4.23 -0.01 -13.43
C ALA A 5 -4.22 -0.16 -11.89
N ALA A 6 -3.32 -0.97 -11.31
CA ALA A 6 -3.29 -1.23 -9.87
C ALA A 6 -3.07 0.05 -9.03
N ALA A 7 -2.11 0.88 -9.43
CA ALA A 7 -1.87 2.18 -8.78
C ALA A 7 -3.10 3.10 -8.88
N GLY A 8 -3.74 3.15 -10.06
CA GLY A 8 -4.96 3.91 -10.26
C GLY A 8 -6.15 3.38 -9.45
N ALA A 9 -6.24 2.05 -9.28
CA ALA A 9 -7.29 1.41 -8.49
C ALA A 9 -7.15 1.72 -6.99
N ALA A 10 -5.93 1.79 -6.47
CA ALA A 10 -5.67 2.20 -5.09
C ALA A 10 -6.16 3.65 -4.84
N ILE A 11 -5.77 4.58 -5.71
CA ILE A 11 -6.21 5.99 -5.63
C ILE A 11 -7.74 6.10 -5.73
N ARG A 12 -8.36 5.35 -6.65
CA ARG A 12 -9.83 5.35 -6.79
C ARG A 12 -10.53 4.74 -5.58
N TYR A 13 -9.92 3.76 -4.90
CA TYR A 13 -10.46 3.19 -3.68
C TYR A 13 -10.50 4.24 -2.55
N GLU A 14 -9.43 5.03 -2.39
CA GLU A 14 -9.42 6.15 -1.43
C GLU A 14 -10.55 7.15 -1.71
N VAL A 15 -10.69 7.60 -2.96
CA VAL A 15 -11.74 8.56 -3.34
C VAL A 15 -13.14 8.00 -3.10
N MET A 16 -13.38 6.72 -3.41
CA MET A 16 -14.70 6.09 -3.20
C MET A 16 -15.01 5.81 -1.73
N HIS A 17 -13.99 5.69 -0.87
CA HIS A 17 -14.13 5.35 0.55
C HIS A 17 -13.63 6.48 1.45
N GLU A 18 -13.65 7.74 1.01
CA GLU A 18 -13.09 8.89 1.75
C GLU A 18 -13.66 9.04 3.18
N GLU A 19 -14.88 8.56 3.42
CA GLU A 19 -15.53 8.54 4.73
C GLU A 19 -15.03 7.42 5.67
N THR A 20 -14.29 6.43 5.17
CA THR A 20 -13.92 5.22 5.95
C THR A 20 -12.44 4.84 5.80
N ALA A 21 -11.88 4.95 4.60
CA ALA A 21 -10.46 4.79 4.32
C ALA A 21 -9.67 6.05 4.71
N GLY A 22 -8.48 5.85 5.29
CA GLY A 22 -7.50 6.90 5.52
C GLY A 22 -6.59 7.11 4.31
N GLU A 23 -5.46 7.80 4.52
CA GLU A 23 -4.47 8.06 3.47
C GLU A 23 -3.81 6.78 2.95
N ILE A 24 -3.33 6.82 1.71
CA ILE A 24 -2.49 5.77 1.11
C ILE A 24 -1.02 6.07 1.41
N LEU A 25 -0.33 5.10 2.02
CA LEU A 25 1.12 5.06 2.13
C LEU A 25 1.66 4.14 1.03
N ALA A 26 2.24 4.72 -0.01
CA ALA A 26 2.88 3.98 -1.10
C ALA A 26 4.39 3.85 -0.85
N LEU A 27 4.91 2.62 -0.88
CA LEU A 27 6.34 2.33 -0.81
C LEU A 27 6.82 1.70 -2.11
N ASP A 28 7.96 2.14 -2.61
CA ASP A 28 8.68 1.54 -3.72
C ASP A 28 10.00 0.95 -3.22
N ILE A 29 10.11 -0.38 -3.25
CA ILE A 29 11.18 -1.12 -2.58
C ILE A 29 11.86 -2.05 -3.58
N ALA A 30 13.18 -1.91 -3.69
CA ALA A 30 14.04 -2.90 -4.34
C ALA A 30 14.69 -3.79 -3.27
N ILE A 31 14.39 -5.09 -3.29
CA ILE A 31 14.97 -6.06 -2.35
C ILE A 31 16.16 -6.82 -3.00
N PRO A 32 17.08 -7.39 -2.19
CA PRO A 32 18.18 -8.20 -2.73
C PRO A 32 17.69 -9.35 -3.61
N ARG A 33 18.39 -9.62 -4.72
CA ARG A 33 18.02 -10.65 -5.71
C ARG A 33 18.05 -12.09 -5.17
N ASN A 34 18.70 -12.31 -4.03
CA ASN A 34 18.80 -13.60 -3.36
C ASN A 34 17.77 -13.76 -2.21
N THR A 35 16.87 -12.80 -2.02
CA THR A 35 15.82 -12.86 -1.01
C THR A 35 14.78 -13.91 -1.40
N LEU A 36 14.59 -14.92 -0.55
CA LEU A 36 13.52 -15.91 -0.74
C LEU A 36 12.19 -15.44 -0.16
N ASP A 37 12.25 -14.73 0.97
CA ASP A 37 11.09 -14.20 1.69
C ASP A 37 10.77 -12.76 1.23
N TRP A 38 10.32 -12.64 -0.02
CA TRP A 38 9.99 -11.33 -0.62
C TRP A 38 8.66 -10.76 -0.12
N LEU A 39 7.75 -11.61 0.39
CA LEU A 39 6.50 -11.18 1.00
C LEU A 39 6.75 -10.86 2.48
N GLU A 40 6.47 -9.63 2.85
CA GLU A 40 6.69 -9.17 4.21
C GLU A 40 5.72 -9.80 5.23
N ASN A 41 6.17 -9.83 6.47
CA ASN A 41 5.34 -10.10 7.64
C ASN A 41 5.43 -8.91 8.60
N LEU A 42 4.44 -8.02 8.56
CA LEU A 42 4.40 -6.84 9.40
C LEU A 42 3.91 -7.21 10.82
N PRO A 43 4.52 -6.64 11.88
CA PRO A 43 4.07 -6.88 13.25
C PRO A 43 2.69 -6.28 13.53
N GLU A 44 2.00 -6.81 14.54
CA GLU A 44 0.65 -6.37 14.92
C GLU A 44 0.58 -4.87 15.24
N SER A 45 1.67 -4.33 15.79
CA SER A 45 1.81 -2.91 16.09
C SER A 45 1.61 -2.02 14.86
N ILE A 46 1.87 -2.54 13.65
CA ILE A 46 1.68 -1.85 12.38
C ILE A 46 0.38 -2.28 11.71
N THR A 47 0.11 -3.59 11.59
CA THR A 47 -1.06 -4.10 10.86
C THR A 47 -2.40 -3.64 11.45
N GLN A 48 -2.47 -3.39 12.76
CA GLN A 48 -3.67 -2.85 13.40
C GLN A 48 -4.11 -1.49 12.80
N HIS A 49 -3.17 -0.75 12.22
CA HIS A 49 -3.40 0.57 11.62
C HIS A 49 -3.74 0.51 10.12
N LEU A 50 -3.63 -0.67 9.49
CA LEU A 50 -3.83 -0.86 8.06
C LEU A 50 -5.24 -1.40 7.78
N GLU A 51 -5.92 -0.81 6.81
CA GLU A 51 -7.20 -1.27 6.28
C GLU A 51 -6.99 -2.28 5.14
N LYS A 52 -6.08 -1.97 4.21
CA LYS A 52 -5.69 -2.86 3.09
C LYS A 52 -4.21 -2.79 2.81
N LYS A 53 -3.70 -3.87 2.20
CA LYS A 53 -2.33 -4.00 1.71
C LYS A 53 -2.38 -4.45 0.26
N LEU A 54 -1.74 -3.72 -0.63
CA LEU A 54 -1.71 -3.98 -2.07
C LEU A 54 -0.27 -4.19 -2.50
N TYR A 55 0.04 -5.38 -3.01
CA TYR A 55 1.38 -5.76 -3.45
C TYR A 55 1.39 -5.99 -4.95
N TYR A 56 2.21 -5.23 -5.67
CA TYR A 56 2.41 -5.38 -7.11
C TYR A 56 3.80 -4.87 -7.50
N GLY A 57 4.27 -5.15 -8.72
CA GLY A 57 5.60 -4.69 -9.13
C GLY A 57 6.24 -5.50 -10.24
N HIS A 58 7.56 -5.45 -10.28
CA HIS A 58 8.42 -6.13 -11.25
C HIS A 58 9.11 -7.32 -10.59
N PHE A 59 8.39 -8.45 -10.53
CA PHE A 59 8.83 -9.63 -9.78
C PHE A 59 10.26 -10.10 -10.11
N PHE A 60 10.61 -10.23 -11.40
CA PHE A 60 11.96 -10.65 -11.79
C PHE A 60 13.05 -9.60 -11.56
N CYS A 61 12.67 -8.33 -11.41
CA CYS A 61 13.59 -7.25 -11.07
C CYS A 61 13.73 -7.06 -9.55
N TYR A 62 12.97 -7.81 -8.73
CA TYR A 62 12.94 -7.67 -7.28
C TYR A 62 12.56 -6.24 -6.82
N VAL A 63 11.70 -5.57 -7.60
CA VAL A 63 11.16 -4.24 -7.31
C VAL A 63 9.66 -4.34 -7.05
N PHE A 64 9.20 -3.86 -5.90
CA PHE A 64 7.83 -3.99 -5.43
C PHE A 64 7.25 -2.64 -5.01
N HIS A 65 6.04 -2.38 -5.49
CA HIS A 65 5.14 -1.36 -4.99
C HIS A 65 4.26 -1.98 -3.90
N GLN A 66 4.36 -1.44 -2.69
CA GLN A 66 3.57 -1.84 -1.55
C GLN A 66 2.72 -0.63 -1.14
N ASP A 67 1.44 -0.66 -1.52
CA ASP A 67 0.51 0.40 -1.15
C ASP A 67 -0.31 -0.05 0.07
N TYR A 68 -0.23 0.73 1.14
CA TYR A 68 -1.01 0.51 2.35
C TYR A 68 -2.10 1.56 2.47
N ILE A 69 -3.32 1.10 2.66
CA ILE A 69 -4.44 1.98 2.97
C ILE A 69 -4.55 2.05 4.48
N LEU A 70 -4.33 3.22 5.06
CA LEU A 70 -4.40 3.42 6.52
C LEU A 70 -5.85 3.48 6.99
N LYS A 71 -6.11 3.09 8.24
CA LYS A 71 -7.40 3.33 8.88
C LYS A 71 -7.55 4.81 9.21
N ARG A 72 -8.75 5.38 9.00
CA ARG A 72 -8.98 6.83 9.18
C ARG A 72 -8.71 7.34 10.60
N ALA A 73 -8.96 6.52 11.63
CA ALA A 73 -8.72 6.89 13.03
C ALA A 73 -7.23 7.05 13.40
N VAL A 74 -6.30 6.62 12.53
CA VAL A 74 -4.85 6.66 12.79
C VAL A 74 -4.24 8.03 12.47
N MET A 75 -4.93 8.87 11.70
CA MET A 75 -4.44 10.19 11.29
C MET A 75 -5.46 11.30 11.60
N PRO A 76 -5.06 12.45 12.18
CA PRO A 76 -5.87 13.65 12.13
C PRO A 76 -6.05 14.09 10.67
N SER A 77 -7.25 14.54 10.30
CA SER A 77 -7.60 14.92 8.93
C SER A 77 -6.57 15.88 8.34
N ARG A 78 -5.79 15.42 7.36
CA ARG A 78 -4.89 16.29 6.61
C ARG A 78 -5.75 17.15 5.69
N SER A 79 -5.71 18.46 5.90
CA SER A 79 -6.29 19.43 4.97
C SER A 79 -5.61 19.25 3.61
N LYS A 80 -6.28 18.58 2.66
CA LYS A 80 -5.88 18.57 1.25
C LYS A 80 -5.91 20.02 0.78
N ARG A 81 -4.74 20.60 0.47
CA ARG A 81 -4.62 21.93 -0.16
C ARG A 81 -4.88 21.82 -1.65
#